data_AF-Q9F148-F1
#
_entry.id   AF-Q9F148-F1
#
_cell.length_a   1.000
_cell.length_b   1.000
_cell.length_c   1.000
_cell.angle_alpha   90.00
_cell.angle_beta   90.00
_cell.angle_gamma   90.00
#
_symmetry.space_group_name_H-M   'P 1'
#
loop_
_entity.id
_entity.type
_entity.pdbx_description
1 polymer ?
#
loop_
_entity_poly.entity_id
_entity_poly.type
_entity_poly.pdbx_seq_one_letter_code
_entity_poly.pdbx_strand_id
1 'polypeptide(L)'
;MHPDVVSFFMKNHAWKIDFFHYEKNGDIKGAYFLCNGTQVGIMARRRYPLSSDEILIPFDSHTKWFFPDKTNKLSMINKPNIINATWSIARKKQNCIIKEDFSRNFENRRRNEVQRFIRNGGEIKCIEELSDSEIARLYISLFKSRFGNMLPCYKYDDLLRFVSYLRKMIFGYVLFWNNKPCAIDIVLKSESSCNVYYDVPNGAILNDDGCMKVSPGSVPYVVKY
;
A
#
# COMPACT_ATOMS: atom_id res chain seq x y z
N MET A 1 6.90 -8.42 3.20
CA MET A 1 5.72 -8.42 2.29
C MET A 1 4.76 -9.49 2.75
N HIS A 2 3.46 -9.20 2.72
CA HIS A 2 2.45 -10.10 3.28
C HIS A 2 2.33 -11.42 2.48
N PRO A 3 2.19 -12.59 3.14
CA PRO A 3 2.06 -13.89 2.47
C PRO A 3 0.92 -13.96 1.44
N ASP A 4 -0.21 -13.31 1.69
CA ASP A 4 -1.34 -13.33 0.73
C ASP A 4 -1.00 -12.65 -0.59
N VAL A 5 -0.18 -11.58 -0.55
CA VAL A 5 0.34 -10.95 -1.76
C VAL A 5 1.23 -11.93 -2.51
N VAL A 6 2.14 -12.63 -1.81
CA VAL A 6 3.00 -13.65 -2.43
C VAL A 6 2.16 -14.77 -3.06
N SER A 7 1.17 -15.26 -2.33
CA SER A 7 0.24 -16.30 -2.78
C SER A 7 -0.55 -15.88 -4.02
N PHE A 8 -1.00 -14.62 -4.08
CA PHE A 8 -1.64 -14.06 -5.27
C PHE A 8 -0.72 -14.20 -6.50
N PHE A 9 0.56 -13.82 -6.38
CA PHE A 9 1.48 -13.90 -7.51
C PHE A 9 1.82 -15.33 -7.91
N MET A 10 2.00 -16.24 -6.95
CA MET A 10 2.24 -17.66 -7.23
C MET A 10 1.08 -18.32 -8.00
N LYS A 11 -0.17 -17.96 -7.68
CA LYS A 11 -1.36 -18.57 -8.30
C LYS A 11 -1.70 -17.98 -9.66
N ASN A 12 -1.39 -16.70 -9.87
CA ASN A 12 -1.87 -15.94 -11.03
C ASN A 12 -0.79 -15.63 -12.06
N HIS A 13 0.47 -15.95 -11.77
CA HIS A 13 1.59 -15.73 -12.66
C HIS A 13 2.54 -16.93 -12.67
N ALA A 14 3.15 -17.18 -13.82
CA ALA A 14 4.22 -18.15 -13.95
C ALA A 14 5.55 -17.56 -13.43
N TRP A 15 5.59 -17.19 -12.15
CA TRP A 15 6.82 -16.70 -11.49
C TRP A 15 7.48 -17.84 -10.73
N LYS A 16 8.81 -17.95 -10.87
CA LYS A 16 9.59 -18.80 -9.98
C LYS A 16 9.76 -18.07 -8.65
N ILE A 17 9.28 -18.65 -7.57
CA ILE A 17 9.48 -18.11 -6.22
C ILE A 17 10.30 -19.10 -5.42
N ASP A 18 11.52 -18.70 -5.06
CA ASP A 18 12.43 -19.47 -4.23
C ASP A 18 12.40 -18.91 -2.81
N PHE A 19 12.10 -19.74 -1.82
CA PHE A 19 12.03 -19.35 -0.40
C PHE A 19 13.31 -19.73 0.32
N PHE A 20 13.79 -18.82 1.17
CA PHE A 20 14.99 -18.99 1.96
C PHE A 20 14.70 -18.66 3.41
N HIS A 21 15.32 -19.40 4.32
CA HIS A 21 15.30 -19.11 5.75
C HIS A 21 16.72 -19.06 6.29
N TYR A 22 16.90 -18.33 7.38
CA TYR A 22 18.11 -18.34 8.16
C TYR A 22 17.82 -19.04 9.48
N GLU A 23 18.64 -20.03 9.80
CA GLU A 23 18.54 -20.83 11.00
C GLU A 23 19.78 -20.62 11.88
N LYS A 24 19.56 -20.50 13.19
CA LYS A 24 20.64 -20.42 14.18
C LYS A 24 20.20 -21.13 15.45
N ASN A 25 21.02 -22.07 15.90
CA ASN A 25 20.76 -22.91 17.08
C ASN A 25 19.45 -23.73 16.97
N GLY A 26 19.08 -24.19 15.77
CA GLY A 26 17.85 -24.94 15.54
C GLY A 26 16.59 -24.07 15.37
N ASP A 27 16.70 -22.75 15.56
CA ASP A 27 15.56 -21.84 15.39
C ASP A 27 15.66 -21.07 14.07
N ILE A 28 14.53 -20.98 13.35
CA ILE A 28 14.39 -20.06 12.23
C ILE A 28 14.37 -18.63 12.77
N LYS A 29 15.41 -17.84 12.47
CA LYS A 29 15.50 -16.43 12.86
C LYS A 29 14.97 -15.47 11.81
N GLY A 30 14.69 -15.95 10.60
CA GLY A 30 13.96 -15.15 9.62
C GLY A 30 13.91 -15.81 8.26
N ALA A 31 13.08 -15.25 7.39
CA ALA A 31 12.86 -15.78 6.06
C ALA A 31 12.63 -14.67 5.03
N TYR A 32 12.94 -14.97 3.78
CA TYR A 32 12.64 -14.12 2.64
C TYR A 32 12.46 -14.98 1.39
N PHE A 33 12.18 -14.35 0.26
CA PHE A 33 12.06 -15.05 -1.01
C PHE A 33 12.63 -14.23 -2.16
N LEU A 34 12.99 -14.93 -3.22
CA LEU A 34 13.39 -14.37 -4.51
C LEU A 34 12.34 -14.69 -5.56
N CYS A 35 11.97 -13.68 -6.33
CA CYS A 35 11.26 -13.84 -7.59
C CYS A 35 12.29 -14.01 -8.72
N ASN A 36 12.10 -15.03 -9.55
CA ASN A 36 12.90 -15.32 -10.73
C ASN A 36 14.42 -15.36 -10.44
N GLY A 37 14.78 -15.94 -9.29
CA GLY A 37 16.16 -16.21 -8.87
C GLY A 37 17.03 -15.01 -8.49
N THR A 38 16.54 -13.77 -8.63
CA THR A 38 17.38 -12.58 -8.41
C THR A 38 16.69 -11.45 -7.66
N GLN A 39 15.36 -11.37 -7.71
CA GLN A 39 14.64 -10.21 -7.20
C GLN A 39 14.06 -10.49 -5.83
N VAL A 40 14.58 -9.81 -4.81
CA VAL A 40 13.98 -9.81 -3.48
C VAL A 40 12.59 -9.14 -3.59
N GLY A 41 11.53 -9.87 -3.23
CA GLY A 41 10.16 -9.35 -3.25
C GLY A 41 9.54 -9.13 -4.65
N ILE A 42 8.35 -8.51 -4.68
CA ILE A 42 7.43 -8.46 -5.82
C ILE A 42 7.49 -7.08 -6.50
N MET A 43 8.05 -7.11 -7.70
CA MET A 43 8.21 -6.08 -8.74
C MET A 43 6.98 -5.57 -9.48
N ALA A 44 5.80 -5.43 -8.88
CA ALA A 44 4.57 -5.41 -9.70
C ALA A 44 3.80 -4.08 -9.81
N ARG A 45 4.34 -2.96 -9.27
CA ARG A 45 3.63 -1.67 -9.16
C ARG A 45 3.03 -1.08 -10.45
N ARG A 46 3.55 -1.49 -11.62
CA ARG A 46 3.06 -1.04 -12.94
C ARG A 46 1.80 -1.80 -13.38
N ARG A 47 1.57 -2.99 -12.85
CA ARG A 47 0.47 -3.88 -13.22
C ARG A 47 -0.57 -4.02 -12.11
N TYR A 48 -0.15 -3.84 -10.86
CA TYR A 48 -1.00 -3.97 -9.68
C TYR A 48 -0.80 -2.79 -8.73
N PRO A 49 -1.83 -2.46 -7.93
CA PRO A 49 -1.79 -1.40 -6.92
C PRO A 49 -0.97 -1.83 -5.71
N LEU A 50 0.36 -1.93 -5.91
CA LEU A 50 1.36 -2.27 -4.91
C LEU A 50 2.48 -1.24 -4.95
N SER A 51 3.04 -0.88 -3.79
CA SER A 51 4.32 -0.19 -3.74
C SER A 51 5.46 -1.18 -3.93
N SER A 52 6.59 -0.65 -4.38
CA SER A 52 7.81 -1.43 -4.57
C SER A 52 8.99 -0.67 -4.01
N ASP A 53 8.77 0.09 -2.93
CA ASP A 53 9.74 1.06 -2.42
C ASP A 53 10.48 0.53 -1.19
N GLU A 54 9.89 -0.44 -0.48
CA GLU A 54 10.48 -1.06 0.70
C GLU A 54 10.19 -2.56 0.76
N ILE A 55 11.14 -3.30 1.33
CA ILE A 55 11.00 -4.71 1.68
C ILE A 55 11.42 -4.85 3.14
N LEU A 56 10.43 -5.05 3.99
CA LEU A 56 10.65 -5.53 5.35
C LEU A 56 10.92 -7.03 5.32
N ILE A 57 12.08 -7.43 5.83
CA ILE A 57 12.43 -8.83 6.05
C ILE A 57 11.94 -9.20 7.45
N PRO A 58 11.03 -10.19 7.60
CA PRO A 58 10.60 -10.69 8.89
C PRO A 58 11.75 -11.49 9.50
N PHE A 59 12.54 -10.81 10.34
CA PHE A 59 13.72 -11.35 10.98
C PHE A 59 13.69 -11.02 12.47
N ASP A 60 14.23 -11.91 13.28
CA ASP A 60 14.43 -11.75 14.71
C ASP A 60 15.22 -10.47 15.00
N SER A 61 14.65 -9.61 15.85
CA SER A 61 15.19 -8.28 16.15
C SER A 61 16.51 -8.33 16.93
N HIS A 62 16.86 -9.46 17.53
CA HIS A 62 18.06 -9.62 18.35
C HIS A 62 19.20 -10.33 17.62
N THR A 63 18.95 -10.83 16.41
CA THR A 63 19.94 -11.55 15.61
C THR A 63 20.56 -10.63 14.56
N LYS A 64 21.90 -10.58 14.54
CA LYS A 64 22.65 -9.96 13.44
C LYS A 64 22.98 -10.99 12.36
N TRP A 65 22.97 -10.57 11.11
CA TRP A 65 23.08 -11.49 9.98
C TRP A 65 23.61 -10.82 8.70
N PHE A 66 24.10 -11.65 7.77
CA PHE A 66 24.50 -11.23 6.43
C PHE A 66 23.36 -11.51 5.45
N PHE A 67 22.87 -10.48 4.75
CA PHE A 67 21.88 -10.66 3.70
C PHE A 67 22.59 -11.07 2.40
N PRO A 68 22.28 -12.25 1.84
CA PRO A 68 23.04 -12.81 0.72
C PRO A 68 22.72 -12.13 -0.62
N ASP A 69 21.56 -11.52 -0.76
CA ASP A 69 21.07 -10.97 -2.03
C ASP A 69 21.22 -9.45 -2.15
N LYS A 70 21.39 -8.98 -3.39
CA LYS A 70 21.49 -7.55 -3.68
C LYS A 70 20.11 -6.90 -3.76
N THR A 71 19.88 -5.87 -2.97
CA THR A 71 18.70 -5.00 -3.12
C THR A 71 18.95 -3.62 -2.52
N ASN A 72 18.31 -2.59 -3.07
CA ASN A 72 18.34 -1.22 -2.56
C ASN A 72 17.06 -0.83 -1.82
N LYS A 73 16.26 -1.82 -1.39
CA LYS A 73 14.91 -1.62 -0.84
C LYS A 73 14.72 -2.16 0.57
N LEU A 74 15.79 -2.62 1.24
CA LEU A 74 15.68 -3.12 2.61
C LEU A 74 15.08 -2.08 3.53
N SER A 75 14.12 -2.48 4.36
CA SER A 75 13.50 -1.59 5.33
C SER A 75 14.51 -1.04 6.31
N MET A 76 14.37 0.25 6.68
CA MET A 76 15.18 0.86 7.74
C MET A 76 14.99 0.15 9.09
N ILE A 77 13.85 -0.52 9.28
CA ILE A 77 13.59 -1.36 10.46
C ILE A 77 14.63 -2.48 10.58
N ASN A 78 15.14 -3.02 9.47
CA ASN A 78 16.15 -4.08 9.48
C ASN A 78 17.60 -3.57 9.68
N LYS A 79 17.82 -2.24 9.77
CA LYS A 79 19.16 -1.64 9.91
C LYS A 79 19.99 -2.16 11.09
N PRO A 80 19.42 -2.39 12.29
CA PRO A 80 20.20 -2.91 13.42
C PRO A 80 20.72 -4.34 13.21
N ASN A 81 20.11 -5.10 12.30
CA ASN A 81 20.32 -6.54 12.14
C ASN A 81 21.23 -6.91 10.96
N ILE A 82 21.17 -6.17 9.84
CA ILE A 82 21.92 -6.55 8.62
C ILE A 82 23.32 -5.93 8.62
N ILE A 83 24.34 -6.79 8.68
CA ILE A 83 25.75 -6.42 8.83
C ILE A 83 26.34 -5.82 7.54
N ASN A 84 25.99 -6.40 6.39
CA ASN A 84 26.61 -6.13 5.10
C ASN A 84 25.81 -5.16 4.21
N ALA A 85 24.98 -4.30 4.80
CA ALA A 85 24.16 -3.33 4.06
C ALA A 85 24.67 -1.90 4.22
N THR A 86 24.73 -1.15 3.13
CA THR A 86 25.00 0.30 3.14
C THR A 86 23.69 1.07 3.21
N TRP A 87 23.49 1.83 4.28
CA TRP A 87 22.21 2.51 4.58
C TRP A 87 22.15 3.97 4.14
N SER A 88 23.29 4.60 3.85
CA SER A 88 23.41 6.03 3.54
C SER A 88 23.60 6.32 2.04
N ILE A 89 24.06 5.34 1.25
CA ILE A 89 24.42 5.52 -0.16
C ILE A 89 23.30 4.95 -1.04
N ALA A 90 22.93 5.68 -2.10
CA ALA A 90 21.97 5.25 -3.13
C ALA A 90 20.51 4.95 -2.70
N ARG A 91 20.10 5.31 -1.46
CA ARG A 91 18.69 5.31 -1.07
C ARG A 91 17.98 6.52 -1.66
N LYS A 92 17.19 6.31 -2.70
CA LYS A 92 16.40 7.39 -3.35
C LYS A 92 15.07 7.71 -2.65
N LYS A 93 14.64 6.87 -1.70
CA LYS A 93 13.30 6.97 -1.08
C LYS A 93 13.36 6.70 0.42
N GLN A 94 12.65 7.54 1.18
CA GLN A 94 12.39 7.37 2.60
C GLN A 94 10.92 6.96 2.76
N ASN A 95 10.65 5.98 3.62
CA ASN A 95 9.29 5.61 3.96
C ASN A 95 8.75 6.56 5.02
N CYS A 96 7.44 6.77 5.02
CA CYS A 96 6.78 7.57 6.03
C CYS A 96 6.49 6.68 7.24
N ILE A 97 7.12 6.99 8.38
CA ILE A 97 6.74 6.42 9.67
C ILE A 97 5.64 7.29 10.25
N ILE A 98 4.48 6.70 10.53
CA ILE A 98 3.36 7.40 11.15
C ILE A 98 3.75 7.73 12.59
N LYS A 99 3.47 8.96 13.02
CA LYS A 99 3.69 9.37 14.42
C LYS A 99 2.73 8.62 15.33
N GLU A 100 3.20 8.23 16.51
CA GLU A 100 2.36 7.62 17.54
C GLU A 100 1.27 8.58 18.01
N ASP A 101 1.64 9.85 18.20
CA ASP A 101 0.72 10.90 18.64
C ASP A 101 0.62 12.07 17.66
N PHE A 102 -0.59 12.64 17.58
CA PHE A 102 -0.88 13.85 16.82
C PHE A 102 -1.29 14.99 17.75
N SER A 103 -0.89 16.22 17.40
CA SER A 103 -1.30 17.39 18.17
C SER A 103 -2.81 17.65 18.01
N ARG A 104 -3.44 18.21 19.05
CA ARG A 104 -4.86 18.61 19.01
C ARG A 104 -5.19 19.52 17.83
N ASN A 105 -4.27 20.41 17.46
CA ASN A 105 -4.42 21.28 16.30
C ASN A 105 -4.47 20.50 14.98
N PHE A 106 -3.64 19.46 14.84
CA PHE A 106 -3.67 18.57 13.68
C PHE A 106 -5.00 17.82 13.62
N GLU A 107 -5.42 17.21 14.71
CA GLU A 107 -6.71 16.49 14.77
C GLU A 107 -7.91 17.38 14.46
N ASN A 108 -7.93 18.60 15.00
CA ASN A 108 -8.99 19.58 14.73
C ASN A 108 -9.03 19.97 13.25
N ARG A 109 -7.86 20.24 12.64
CA ARG A 109 -7.76 20.55 11.21
C ARG A 109 -8.31 19.41 10.35
N ARG A 110 -7.91 18.18 10.68
CA ARG A 110 -8.35 16.95 10.03
C ARG A 110 -9.86 16.75 10.13
N ARG A 111 -10.43 16.90 11.33
CA ARG A 111 -11.89 16.85 11.55
C ARG A 111 -12.62 17.93 10.74
N ASN A 112 -12.09 19.15 10.70
CA ASN A 112 -12.68 20.26 9.96
C ASN A 112 -12.67 20.02 8.44
N GLU A 113 -11.65 19.36 7.89
CA GLU A 113 -11.59 18.96 6.48
C GLU A 113 -12.72 17.97 6.13
N VAL A 114 -12.94 16.95 6.96
CA VAL A 114 -14.04 15.99 6.80
C VAL A 114 -15.41 16.68 6.90
N GLN A 115 -15.61 17.51 7.93
CA GLN A 115 -16.87 18.24 8.10
C GLN A 115 -17.14 19.20 6.95
N ARG A 116 -16.10 19.88 6.44
CA ARG A 116 -16.23 20.75 5.27
C ARG A 116 -16.65 19.93 4.05
N PHE A 117 -16.06 18.76 3.82
CA PHE A 117 -16.45 17.88 2.71
C PHE A 117 -17.94 17.51 2.81
N ILE A 118 -18.38 17.01 3.97
CA ILE A 118 -19.78 16.61 4.19
C ILE A 118 -20.76 17.78 4.00
N ARG A 119 -20.46 18.95 4.60
CA ARG A 119 -21.31 20.16 4.45
C ARG A 119 -21.47 20.64 3.01
N ASN A 120 -20.58 20.24 2.11
CA ASN A 120 -20.61 20.62 0.69
C ASN A 120 -21.15 19.49 -0.20
N GLY A 121 -22.02 18.63 0.33
CA GLY A 121 -22.65 17.54 -0.43
C GLY A 121 -21.75 16.29 -0.58
N GLY A 122 -20.76 16.15 0.30
CA GLY A 122 -19.88 14.99 0.38
C GLY A 122 -20.50 13.84 1.17
N GLU A 123 -20.34 12.62 0.70
CA GLU A 123 -20.69 11.39 1.39
C GLU A 123 -19.45 10.47 1.45
N ILE A 124 -19.33 9.73 2.55
CA ILE A 124 -18.19 8.84 2.83
C ILE A 124 -18.76 7.45 3.06
N LYS A 125 -18.34 6.47 2.26
CA LYS A 125 -18.72 5.06 2.40
C LYS A 125 -17.52 4.20 2.68
N CYS A 126 -17.68 3.16 3.49
CA CYS A 126 -16.60 2.21 3.67
C CYS A 126 -16.35 1.44 2.38
N ILE A 127 -15.09 1.20 2.02
CA ILE A 127 -14.75 0.42 0.81
C ILE A 127 -15.25 -1.03 0.91
N GLU A 128 -15.50 -1.52 2.13
CA GLU A 128 -16.09 -2.84 2.40
C GLU A 128 -17.55 -2.96 1.93
N GLU A 129 -18.27 -1.84 1.79
CA GLU A 129 -19.67 -1.83 1.34
C GLU A 129 -19.82 -2.03 -0.17
N LEU A 130 -18.74 -1.92 -0.94
CA LEU A 130 -18.75 -2.06 -2.39
C LEU A 130 -18.43 -3.50 -2.82
N SER A 131 -18.93 -3.93 -3.99
CA SER A 131 -18.43 -5.15 -4.61
C SER A 131 -17.02 -4.97 -5.20
N ASP A 132 -16.29 -6.08 -5.35
CA ASP A 132 -14.96 -6.09 -5.97
C ASP A 132 -14.98 -5.48 -7.39
N SER A 133 -16.08 -5.72 -8.11
CA SER A 133 -16.31 -5.17 -9.45
C SER A 133 -16.49 -3.66 -9.45
N GLU A 134 -17.17 -3.12 -8.44
CA GLU A 134 -17.37 -1.68 -8.28
C GLU A 134 -16.06 -0.99 -7.91
N ILE A 135 -15.29 -1.55 -6.99
CA ILE A 135 -13.97 -1.02 -6.60
C ILE A 135 -13.06 -0.90 -7.83
N ALA A 136 -12.96 -1.97 -8.63
CA ALA A 136 -12.13 -1.96 -9.83
C ALA A 136 -12.61 -0.94 -10.87
N ARG A 137 -13.93 -0.84 -11.12
CA ARG A 137 -14.51 0.13 -12.06
C ARG A 137 -14.29 1.58 -11.60
N LEU A 138 -14.61 1.87 -10.34
CA LEU A 138 -14.47 3.21 -9.77
C LEU A 138 -13.03 3.68 -9.76
N TYR A 139 -12.10 2.82 -9.32
CA TYR A 139 -10.68 3.15 -9.31
C TYR A 139 -10.17 3.49 -10.72
N ILE A 140 -10.46 2.66 -11.73
CA ILE A 140 -10.02 2.93 -13.11
C ILE A 140 -10.64 4.23 -13.65
N SER A 141 -11.93 4.45 -13.42
CA SER A 141 -12.63 5.66 -13.88
C SER A 141 -12.02 6.93 -13.27
N LEU A 142 -11.85 6.95 -11.94
CA LEU A 142 -11.31 8.09 -11.21
C LEU A 142 -9.81 8.27 -11.47
N PHE A 143 -9.05 7.19 -11.67
CA PHE A 143 -7.63 7.29 -11.99
C PHE A 143 -7.44 7.95 -13.37
N LYS A 144 -8.22 7.55 -14.36
CA LYS A 144 -8.23 8.18 -15.68
C LYS A 144 -8.70 9.62 -15.63
N SER A 145 -9.68 9.95 -14.78
CA SER A 145 -10.10 11.33 -14.56
C SER A 145 -8.95 12.19 -14.02
N ARG A 146 -8.22 11.70 -13.01
CA ARG A 146 -7.08 12.41 -12.40
C ARG A 146 -5.88 12.57 -13.32
N PHE A 147 -5.46 11.48 -13.97
CA PHE A 147 -4.17 11.43 -14.65
C PHE A 147 -4.27 11.51 -16.17
N GLY A 148 -5.46 11.35 -16.75
CA GLY A 148 -5.64 11.27 -18.20
C GLY A 148 -4.69 10.25 -18.82
N ASN A 149 -3.85 10.71 -19.75
CA ASN A 149 -2.83 9.91 -20.42
C ASN A 149 -1.42 10.04 -19.82
N MET A 150 -1.26 10.77 -18.71
CA MET A 150 0.06 11.00 -18.10
C MET A 150 0.65 9.74 -17.48
N LEU A 151 -0.20 8.84 -16.98
CA LEU A 151 0.21 7.59 -16.35
C LEU A 151 -0.64 6.41 -16.86
N PRO A 152 -0.03 5.24 -17.12
CA PRO A 152 -0.80 4.05 -17.46
C PRO A 152 -1.63 3.60 -16.26
N CYS A 153 -2.91 3.33 -16.51
CA CYS A 153 -3.80 2.71 -15.53
C CYS A 153 -3.74 1.17 -15.62
N TYR A 154 -4.18 0.49 -14.56
CA TYR A 154 -4.27 -0.97 -14.52
C TYR A 154 -5.34 -1.50 -15.48
N LYS A 155 -5.16 -2.73 -15.96
CA LYS A 155 -6.19 -3.44 -16.72
C LYS A 155 -7.32 -3.87 -15.79
N TYR A 156 -8.56 -3.81 -16.26
CA TYR A 156 -9.73 -4.17 -15.46
C TYR A 156 -9.65 -5.59 -14.89
N ASP A 157 -9.37 -6.59 -15.72
CA ASP A 157 -9.33 -7.99 -15.26
C ASP A 157 -8.19 -8.28 -14.28
N ASP A 158 -7.04 -7.63 -14.46
CA ASP A 158 -5.92 -7.74 -13.53
C ASP A 158 -6.31 -7.11 -12.18
N LEU A 159 -6.91 -5.91 -12.21
CA LEU A 159 -7.33 -5.19 -11.00
C LEU A 159 -8.46 -5.91 -10.27
N LEU A 160 -9.48 -6.38 -10.98
CA LEU A 160 -10.60 -7.14 -10.41
C LEU A 160 -10.09 -8.38 -9.70
N ARG A 161 -9.20 -9.15 -10.34
CA ARG A 161 -8.62 -10.36 -9.74
C ARG A 161 -7.81 -10.04 -8.50
N PHE A 162 -7.04 -8.96 -8.54
CA PHE A 162 -6.26 -8.49 -7.40
C PHE A 162 -7.15 -8.08 -6.23
N VAL A 163 -8.18 -7.26 -6.49
CA VAL A 163 -9.15 -6.81 -5.49
C VAL A 163 -9.89 -8.00 -4.88
N SER A 164 -10.36 -8.92 -5.71
CA SER A 164 -11.11 -10.10 -5.23
C SER A 164 -10.24 -10.99 -4.34
N TYR A 165 -8.98 -11.22 -4.72
CA TYR A 165 -8.09 -12.10 -3.98
C TYR A 165 -7.62 -11.47 -2.66
N LEU A 166 -7.32 -10.18 -2.66
CA LEU A 166 -6.78 -9.44 -1.51
C LEU A 166 -7.86 -8.65 -0.77
N ARG A 167 -9.15 -8.97 -0.99
CA ARG A 167 -10.29 -8.20 -0.47
C ARG A 167 -10.20 -7.91 1.01
N LYS A 168 -9.79 -8.90 1.80
CA LYS A 168 -9.64 -8.79 3.27
C LYS A 168 -8.52 -7.85 3.72
N MET A 169 -7.56 -7.56 2.83
CA MET A 169 -6.48 -6.61 3.10
C MET A 169 -6.83 -5.19 2.65
N ILE A 170 -7.85 -5.02 1.80
CA ILE A 170 -8.24 -3.70 1.29
C ILE A 170 -8.97 -2.94 2.40
N PHE A 171 -8.47 -1.75 2.71
CA PHE A 171 -8.97 -0.89 3.77
C PHE A 171 -9.21 0.52 3.24
N GLY A 172 -10.17 1.24 3.85
CA GLY A 172 -10.37 2.67 3.64
C GLY A 172 -11.76 3.02 3.16
N TYR A 173 -11.87 4.14 2.44
CA TYR A 173 -13.15 4.77 2.13
C TYR A 173 -13.26 5.14 0.66
N VAL A 174 -14.50 5.18 0.18
CA VAL A 174 -14.88 5.76 -1.10
C VAL A 174 -15.67 7.02 -0.83
N LEU A 175 -15.29 8.10 -1.49
CA LEU A 175 -15.94 9.39 -1.34
C LEU A 175 -16.87 9.66 -2.51
N PHE A 176 -18.00 10.28 -2.22
CA PHE A 176 -18.97 10.74 -3.19
C PHE A 176 -19.18 12.24 -3.00
N TRP A 177 -19.37 12.97 -4.10
CA TRP A 177 -19.71 14.38 -4.09
C TRP A 177 -20.90 14.60 -5.03
N ASN A 178 -21.99 15.18 -4.52
CA ASN A 178 -23.25 15.30 -5.25
C ASN A 178 -23.74 13.95 -5.82
N ASN A 179 -23.71 12.90 -4.99
CA ASN A 179 -24.08 11.52 -5.34
C ASN A 179 -23.25 10.88 -6.46
N LYS A 180 -22.08 11.45 -6.80
CA LYS A 180 -21.14 10.88 -7.78
C LYS A 180 -19.84 10.47 -7.10
N PRO A 181 -19.26 9.30 -7.39
CA PRO A 181 -17.96 8.92 -6.87
C PRO A 181 -16.91 9.97 -7.21
N CYS A 182 -16.09 10.36 -6.24
CA CYS A 182 -15.11 11.42 -6.41
C CYS A 182 -13.71 11.08 -5.90
N ALA A 183 -13.54 10.12 -4.99
CA ALA A 183 -12.22 9.61 -4.63
C ALA A 183 -12.29 8.17 -4.14
N ILE A 184 -11.26 7.39 -4.47
CA ILE A 184 -11.04 6.03 -3.97
C ILE A 184 -9.55 5.71 -3.98
N ASP A 185 -9.10 5.09 -2.90
CA ASP A 185 -7.74 4.56 -2.78
C ASP A 185 -7.81 3.06 -2.51
N ILE A 186 -6.93 2.29 -3.16
CA ILE A 186 -6.75 0.86 -2.88
C ILE A 186 -5.60 0.75 -1.89
N VAL A 187 -5.89 0.89 -0.60
CA VAL A 187 -4.89 0.74 0.46
C VAL A 187 -4.87 -0.70 0.93
N LEU A 188 -3.72 -1.35 0.89
CA LEU A 188 -3.56 -2.66 1.54
C LEU A 188 -3.06 -2.46 2.97
N LYS A 189 -3.80 -3.02 3.93
CA LYS A 189 -3.43 -3.05 5.34
C LYS A 189 -2.94 -4.44 5.72
N SER A 190 -1.89 -4.49 6.52
CA SER A 190 -1.41 -5.70 7.17
C SER A 190 -1.08 -5.38 8.62
N GLU A 191 -1.54 -6.22 9.54
CA GLU A 191 -1.29 -6.07 10.97
C GLU A 191 -0.53 -7.28 11.51
N SER A 192 0.37 -7.02 12.44
CA SER A 192 1.12 -8.02 13.21
C SER A 192 1.22 -7.56 14.66
N SER A 193 1.69 -8.41 15.56
CA SER A 193 1.91 -8.04 16.96
C SER A 193 2.88 -6.86 17.14
N CYS A 194 3.75 -6.62 16.17
CA CYS A 194 4.81 -5.63 16.27
C CYS A 194 4.53 -4.36 15.47
N ASN A 195 3.78 -4.46 14.37
CA ASN A 195 3.64 -3.37 13.39
C ASN A 195 2.32 -3.43 12.64
N VAL A 196 1.85 -2.26 12.21
CA VAL A 196 0.83 -2.09 11.18
C VAL A 196 1.47 -1.50 9.93
N TYR A 197 1.25 -2.13 8.79
CA TYR A 197 1.79 -1.71 7.49
C TYR A 197 0.67 -1.34 6.53
N TYR A 198 0.86 -0.23 5.83
CA TYR A 198 -0.04 0.23 4.78
C TYR A 198 0.73 0.33 3.47
N ASP A 199 0.23 -0.36 2.45
CA ASP A 199 0.65 -0.13 1.08
C ASP A 199 -0.32 0.86 0.43
N VAL A 200 0.20 2.05 0.07
CA VAL A 200 -0.61 3.14 -0.48
C VAL A 200 -0.13 3.45 -1.91
N PRO A 201 -0.70 2.77 -2.92
CA PRO A 201 -0.48 3.12 -4.32
C PRO A 201 -1.15 4.46 -4.65
N ASN A 202 -0.98 4.95 -5.89
CA ASN A 202 -1.58 6.22 -6.30
C ASN A 202 -3.10 6.21 -6.10
N GLY A 203 -3.61 7.24 -5.44
CA GLY A 203 -5.04 7.44 -5.29
C GLY A 203 -5.75 7.88 -6.56
N ALA A 204 -7.03 7.54 -6.68
CA ALA A 204 -7.88 7.86 -7.83
C ALA A 204 -8.90 8.94 -7.44
N ILE A 205 -8.97 10.04 -8.21
CA ILE A 205 -9.75 11.24 -7.84
C ILE A 205 -10.47 11.81 -9.07
N LEU A 206 -11.69 12.31 -8.89
CA LEU A 206 -12.42 13.05 -9.91
C LEU A 206 -11.75 14.41 -10.14
N ASN A 207 -11.29 14.64 -11.36
CA ASN A 207 -10.71 15.91 -11.79
C ASN A 207 -11.83 16.88 -12.21
N ASP A 208 -12.55 17.40 -11.22
CA ASP A 208 -13.60 18.41 -11.38
C ASP A 208 -13.28 19.61 -10.47
N ASP A 209 -13.35 20.83 -11.02
CA ASP A 209 -12.96 22.05 -10.30
C ASP A 209 -13.80 22.32 -9.06
N GLY A 210 -15.10 21.96 -9.08
CA GLY A 210 -15.97 22.07 -7.92
C GLY A 210 -15.60 21.07 -6.83
N CYS A 211 -15.38 19.81 -7.23
CA CYS A 211 -14.94 18.76 -6.34
C CYS A 211 -13.57 19.05 -5.72
N MET A 212 -12.61 19.56 -6.49
CA MET A 212 -11.25 19.79 -6.01
C MET A 212 -11.16 20.88 -4.92
N LYS A 213 -12.11 21.84 -4.90
CA LYS A 213 -12.21 22.87 -3.84
C LYS A 213 -12.48 22.29 -2.45
N VAL A 214 -13.10 21.10 -2.36
CA VAL A 214 -13.33 20.43 -1.07
C VAL A 214 -12.20 19.48 -0.66
N SER A 215 -11.14 19.39 -1.47
CA SER A 215 -9.91 18.60 -1.21
C SER A 215 -10.17 17.09 -1.03
N PRO A 216 -10.82 16.42 -1.99
CA PRO A 216 -11.24 15.02 -1.88
C PRO A 216 -10.06 14.04 -1.77
N GLY A 217 -8.84 14.44 -2.15
CA GLY A 217 -7.65 13.59 -2.04
C GLY A 217 -7.05 13.48 -0.64
N SER A 218 -7.38 14.37 0.29
CA SER A 218 -6.89 14.27 1.67
C SER A 218 -7.87 13.57 2.60
N VAL A 219 -9.17 13.64 2.32
CA VAL A 219 -10.24 13.11 3.16
C VAL A 219 -10.18 11.59 3.42
N PRO A 220 -9.83 10.71 2.45
CA PRO A 220 -9.81 9.25 2.67
C PRO A 220 -8.84 8.80 3.78
N TYR A 221 -7.79 9.58 4.03
CA TYR A 221 -6.75 9.31 5.04
C TYR A 221 -7.07 9.90 6.42
N VAL A 222 -8.23 10.57 6.55
CA VAL A 222 -8.55 11.44 7.68
C VAL A 222 -9.79 10.95 8.42
N VAL A 223 -10.60 10.12 7.77
CA VAL A 223 -11.69 9.42 8.42
C VAL A 223 -11.05 8.48 9.44
N LYS A 224 -11.12 8.87 10.72
CA LYS A 224 -10.59 8.09 11.84
C LYS A 224 -11.28 6.72 11.85
N TYR A 225 -10.49 5.70 12.21
CA TYR A 225 -10.98 4.48 12.84
C TYR A 225 -11.97 4.81 13.96
#